data_AF-Q6HM77-F1
#
_entry.id   AF-Q6HM77-F1
#
_cell.length_a   1.000
_cell.length_b   1.000
_cell.length_c   1.000
_cell.angle_alpha   90.00
_cell.angle_beta   90.00
_cell.angle_gamma   90.00
#
_symmetry.space_group_name_H-M   'P 1'
#
loop_
_entity.id
_entity.type
_entity.pdbx_description
1 polymer ?
#
loop_
_entity_poly.entity_id
_entity_poly.type
_entity_poly.pdbx_seq_one_letter_code
_entity_poly.pdbx_strand_id
1 'polypeptide(L)'
;MIKKKYMNAFVIAATLAVPFSGMMAPIAKAEAVVEMKAASKLADGTYDVILKTYKNQTNDTSVASTYLKNAKVTIQGDKKIVTLTVQDSSYFQYLRVEDPNKLGTFHDVKVISEDKANNGTKVVQFEIGEFSKKYNMQMHILIPAIKYDHTYQVQFEIDASAIEQKPKFSDVPTWAQESVQYLVDKEAVHGKPDGTFAPAESINRSSAAKILATVLRLEIKKDAKPSFSDAQNHWQLHILLLLNKQVL
;
A
#
# COMPACT_ATOMS: atom_id res chain seq x y z
N MET A 1 -2.96 -13.19 26.01
CA MET A 1 -3.52 -12.07 26.79
C MET A 1 -3.83 -10.91 25.84
N ILE A 2 -5.07 -10.84 25.36
CA ILE A 2 -5.50 -9.83 24.38
C ILE A 2 -5.74 -8.52 25.14
N LYS A 3 -5.05 -7.44 24.75
CA LYS A 3 -5.14 -6.15 25.45
C LYS A 3 -6.59 -5.62 25.36
N LYS A 4 -7.09 -5.17 26.52
CA LYS A 4 -8.46 -4.74 26.86
C LYS A 4 -9.07 -3.60 26.01
N LYS A 5 -8.44 -3.21 24.89
CA LYS A 5 -8.84 -2.06 24.06
C LYS A 5 -9.76 -2.42 22.86
N TYR A 6 -10.09 -3.70 22.69
CA TYR A 6 -10.88 -4.19 21.54
C TYR A 6 -12.27 -4.75 21.92
N MET A 7 -12.75 -4.47 23.14
CA MET A 7 -13.96 -5.14 23.69
C MET A 7 -15.29 -4.43 23.40
N ASN A 8 -15.29 -3.29 22.69
CA ASN A 8 -16.49 -2.46 22.49
C ASN A 8 -17.04 -2.45 21.04
N ALA A 9 -16.87 -3.52 20.27
CA ALA A 9 -17.37 -3.59 18.89
C ALA A 9 -18.40 -4.71 18.63
N PHE A 10 -19.05 -5.26 19.66
CA PHE A 10 -19.99 -6.39 19.50
C PHE A 10 -21.48 -6.06 19.60
N VAL A 11 -21.86 -4.79 19.54
CA VAL A 11 -23.27 -4.38 19.70
C VAL A 11 -23.74 -3.65 18.44
N ILE A 12 -24.12 -4.39 17.39
CA ILE A 12 -25.16 -3.95 16.44
C ILE A 12 -25.98 -5.18 15.98
N ALA A 13 -27.27 -5.12 16.32
CA ALA A 13 -28.44 -5.77 15.71
C ALA A 13 -28.63 -7.31 15.83
N ALA A 14 -29.31 -7.70 16.91
CA ALA A 14 -30.24 -8.83 16.91
C ALA A 14 -31.68 -8.28 16.85
N THR A 15 -32.39 -8.48 15.72
CA THR A 15 -33.87 -8.46 15.66
C THR A 15 -34.41 -9.13 14.39
N LEU A 16 -35.13 -10.24 14.62
CA LEU A 16 -36.34 -10.79 13.95
C LEU A 16 -36.31 -11.42 12.54
N ALA A 17 -36.38 -12.77 12.58
CA ALA A 17 -37.10 -13.78 11.79
C ALA A 17 -38.04 -13.39 10.62
N VAL A 18 -37.91 -14.08 9.47
CA VAL A 18 -38.93 -14.95 8.79
C VAL A 18 -38.23 -15.90 7.78
N PRO A 19 -38.83 -17.05 7.38
CA PRO A 19 -38.15 -18.15 6.69
C PRO A 19 -38.24 -18.01 5.16
N PHE A 20 -37.21 -18.43 4.42
CA PHE A 20 -37.40 -18.68 2.99
C PHE A 20 -36.63 -19.91 2.50
N SER A 21 -37.43 -20.82 1.96
CA SER A 21 -37.09 -22.03 1.25
C SER A 21 -36.38 -21.74 -0.07
N GLY A 22 -35.46 -22.63 -0.46
CA GLY A 22 -35.20 -23.01 -1.84
C GLY A 22 -34.63 -21.94 -2.80
N MET A 23 -33.33 -22.01 -3.07
CA MET A 23 -32.79 -22.33 -4.40
C MET A 23 -31.26 -22.26 -4.36
N MET A 24 -30.63 -23.40 -4.67
CA MET A 24 -29.22 -23.44 -5.07
C MET A 24 -29.11 -22.85 -6.49
N ALA A 25 -28.20 -21.90 -6.68
CA ALA A 25 -27.68 -21.54 -8.01
C ALA A 25 -26.16 -21.85 -8.04
N PRO A 26 -25.65 -22.32 -9.19
CA PRO A 26 -24.40 -23.08 -9.27
C PRO A 26 -23.13 -22.20 -9.24
N ILE A 27 -22.04 -22.88 -8.93
CA ILE A 27 -20.66 -22.43 -8.84
C ILE A 27 -20.21 -21.85 -10.19
N ALA A 28 -20.22 -20.52 -10.31
CA ALA A 28 -19.55 -19.78 -11.38
C ALA A 28 -18.89 -18.54 -10.77
N LYS A 29 -17.79 -18.73 -10.04
CA LYS A 29 -17.07 -17.63 -9.38
C LYS A 29 -15.57 -17.89 -9.21
N ALA A 30 -14.97 -18.66 -10.12
CA ALA A 30 -13.54 -18.98 -10.10
C ALA A 30 -12.71 -18.16 -11.09
N GLU A 31 -13.32 -17.44 -12.04
CA GLU A 31 -12.60 -16.66 -13.06
C GLU A 31 -12.31 -15.20 -12.65
N ALA A 32 -12.87 -14.72 -11.54
CA ALA A 32 -12.65 -13.35 -11.06
C ALA A 32 -11.30 -13.13 -10.34
N VAL A 33 -10.47 -14.16 -10.19
CA VAL A 33 -9.16 -14.05 -9.49
C VAL A 33 -8.09 -13.45 -10.41
N VAL A 34 -8.30 -13.42 -11.73
CA VAL A 34 -7.27 -13.01 -12.71
C VAL A 34 -7.37 -11.53 -13.11
N GLU A 35 -8.45 -10.82 -12.79
CA GLU A 35 -8.62 -9.39 -13.14
C GLU A 35 -8.21 -8.40 -12.04
N MET A 36 -7.57 -8.86 -10.96
CA MET A 36 -7.06 -7.97 -9.88
C MET A 36 -5.78 -7.20 -10.27
N LYS A 37 -5.51 -7.04 -11.57
CA LYS A 37 -4.40 -6.26 -12.13
C LYS A 37 -4.88 -5.00 -12.88
N ALA A 38 -6.04 -4.47 -12.51
CA ALA A 38 -6.38 -3.08 -12.79
C ALA A 38 -5.73 -2.20 -11.70
N ALA A 39 -4.83 -1.31 -12.12
CA ALA A 39 -4.05 -0.45 -11.24
C ALA A 39 -4.94 0.30 -10.24
N SER A 40 -4.83 -0.05 -8.95
CA SER A 40 -5.39 0.82 -7.93
C SER A 40 -4.61 2.14 -7.98
N LYS A 41 -5.32 3.24 -8.27
CA LYS A 41 -4.74 4.58 -8.23
C LYS A 41 -4.38 4.86 -6.77
N LEU A 42 -3.12 5.18 -6.49
CA LEU A 42 -2.72 5.59 -5.14
C LEU A 42 -3.58 6.77 -4.69
N ALA A 43 -4.10 6.70 -3.47
CA ALA A 43 -4.84 7.81 -2.88
C ALA A 43 -3.92 9.01 -2.63
N ASP A 44 -4.50 10.20 -2.51
CA ASP A 44 -3.75 11.38 -2.10
C ASP A 44 -3.12 11.16 -0.72
N GLY A 45 -1.84 11.51 -0.60
CA GLY A 45 -1.06 11.23 0.60
C GLY A 45 0.45 11.20 0.33
N THR A 46 1.24 11.09 1.39
CA THR A 46 2.70 10.98 1.32
C THR A 46 3.13 9.57 1.69
N TYR A 47 3.98 8.99 0.85
CA TYR A 47 4.45 7.62 0.96
C TYR A 47 5.97 7.56 0.90
N ASP A 48 6.57 6.67 1.69
CA ASP A 48 7.98 6.31 1.54
C ASP A 48 8.16 5.47 0.28
N VAL A 49 9.20 5.79 -0.50
CA VAL A 49 9.50 5.13 -1.77
C VAL A 49 10.98 4.83 -1.87
N ILE A 50 11.31 3.88 -2.74
CA ILE A 50 12.70 3.54 -3.00
C ILE A 50 13.16 4.33 -4.23
N LEU A 51 14.17 5.19 -4.04
CA LEU A 51 14.90 5.82 -5.13
C LEU A 51 16.02 4.90 -5.59
N LYS A 52 15.99 4.50 -6.86
CA LYS A 52 17.09 3.79 -7.53
C LYS A 52 17.79 4.76 -8.46
N THR A 53 19.13 4.80 -8.42
CA THR A 53 19.94 5.64 -9.31
C THR A 53 20.93 4.80 -10.09
N TYR A 54 21.08 5.09 -11.38
CA TYR A 54 21.87 4.32 -12.33
C TYR A 54 22.90 5.19 -13.05
N LYS A 55 24.04 4.60 -13.42
CA LYS A 55 24.97 5.29 -14.33
C LYS A 55 24.29 5.50 -15.68
N ASN A 56 24.66 6.56 -16.38
CA ASN A 56 24.01 6.98 -17.63
C ASN A 56 23.87 5.81 -18.62
N GLN A 57 22.65 5.57 -19.11
CA GLN A 57 22.34 4.53 -20.11
C GLN A 57 22.71 3.09 -19.69
N THR A 58 22.83 2.81 -18.38
CA THR A 58 23.11 1.46 -17.87
C THR A 58 22.10 1.03 -16.81
N ASN A 59 22.25 -0.21 -16.32
CA ASN A 59 21.55 -0.71 -15.14
C ASN A 59 22.47 -0.78 -13.89
N ASP A 60 23.71 -0.30 -14.01
CA ASP A 60 24.65 -0.24 -12.88
C ASP A 60 24.22 0.84 -11.90
N THR A 61 24.30 0.55 -10.61
CA THR A 61 24.04 1.56 -9.57
C THR A 61 25.01 2.73 -9.68
N SER A 62 24.49 3.95 -9.58
CA SER A 62 25.27 5.18 -9.53
C SER A 62 25.75 5.49 -8.11
N VAL A 63 26.93 6.12 -8.02
CA VAL A 63 27.46 6.70 -6.77
C VAL A 63 26.54 7.80 -6.23
N ALA A 64 25.69 8.40 -7.07
CA ALA A 64 24.67 9.36 -6.63
C ALA A 64 23.74 8.78 -5.53
N SER A 65 23.51 7.47 -5.51
CA SER A 65 22.72 6.79 -4.46
C SER A 65 23.25 7.01 -3.05
N THR A 66 24.55 7.32 -2.88
CA THR A 66 25.16 7.61 -1.58
C THR A 66 24.69 8.94 -1.01
N TYR A 67 24.39 9.91 -1.86
CA TYR A 67 24.05 11.27 -1.46
C TYR A 67 22.54 11.53 -1.47
N LEU A 68 21.79 10.84 -2.34
CA LEU A 68 20.34 11.01 -2.48
C LEU A 68 19.59 9.98 -1.62
N LYS A 69 18.97 10.42 -0.52
CA LYS A 69 18.37 9.57 0.52
C LYS A 69 16.94 9.98 0.85
N ASN A 70 16.25 9.12 1.61
CA ASN A 70 14.95 9.38 2.23
C ASN A 70 13.90 9.88 1.22
N ALA A 71 13.81 9.20 0.08
CA ALA A 71 12.86 9.56 -0.96
C ALA A 71 11.43 9.26 -0.49
N LYS A 72 10.57 10.25 -0.68
CA LYS A 72 9.12 10.17 -0.44
C LYS A 72 8.41 10.66 -1.69
N VAL A 73 7.21 10.16 -1.94
CA VAL A 73 6.32 10.69 -2.97
C VAL A 73 5.03 11.18 -2.33
N THR A 74 4.58 12.36 -2.73
CA THR A 74 3.28 12.91 -2.38
C THR A 74 2.38 12.86 -3.61
N ILE A 75 1.26 12.15 -3.48
CA ILE A 75 0.20 12.08 -4.48
C ILE A 75 -0.80 13.20 -4.19
N GLN A 76 -1.05 14.04 -5.19
CA GLN A 76 -2.07 15.10 -5.16
C GLN A 76 -2.84 15.08 -6.48
N GLY A 77 -3.98 14.40 -6.50
CA GLY A 77 -4.72 14.11 -7.73
C GLY A 77 -3.93 13.21 -8.67
N ASP A 78 -3.50 13.75 -9.81
CA ASP A 78 -2.68 13.02 -10.80
C ASP A 78 -1.18 13.28 -10.66
N LYS A 79 -0.81 14.31 -9.89
CA LYS A 79 0.58 14.75 -9.72
C LYS A 79 1.31 13.85 -8.73
N LYS A 80 2.54 13.49 -9.10
CA LYS A 80 3.45 12.69 -8.27
C LYS A 80 4.65 13.54 -7.94
N ILE A 81 4.62 14.12 -6.74
CA ILE A 81 5.63 15.07 -6.29
C ILE A 81 6.62 14.32 -5.41
N VAL A 82 7.86 14.17 -5.88
CA VAL A 82 8.93 13.51 -5.15
C VAL A 82 9.63 14.52 -4.25
N THR A 83 9.91 14.11 -3.02
CA THR A 83 10.81 14.83 -2.11
C THR A 83 11.94 13.90 -1.69
N LEU A 84 13.19 14.37 -1.71
CA LEU A 84 14.34 13.59 -1.24
C LEU A 84 15.32 14.48 -0.47
N THR A 85 16.16 13.85 0.33
CA THR A 85 17.28 14.49 1.03
C THR A 85 18.56 14.34 0.22
N VAL A 86 19.26 15.44 -0.02
CA VAL A 86 20.60 15.51 -0.59
C VAL A 86 21.59 15.69 0.57
N GLN A 87 22.39 14.67 0.85
CA GLN A 87 23.50 14.71 1.80
C GLN A 87 24.74 15.34 1.15
N ASP A 88 25.62 15.92 1.97
CA ASP A 88 26.78 16.71 1.52
C ASP A 88 26.41 17.72 0.42
N SER A 89 25.26 18.37 0.59
CA SER A 89 24.63 19.21 -0.43
C SER A 89 25.46 20.42 -0.87
N SER A 90 26.47 20.82 -0.08
CA SER A 90 27.44 21.85 -0.48
C SER A 90 28.30 21.45 -1.69
N TYR A 91 28.44 20.15 -1.97
CA TYR A 91 29.16 19.68 -3.15
C TYR A 91 28.35 19.86 -4.43
N PHE A 92 27.02 19.98 -4.33
CA PHE A 92 26.13 20.10 -5.47
C PHE A 92 25.93 21.58 -5.84
N GLN A 93 26.60 22.03 -6.91
CA GLN A 93 26.36 23.35 -7.49
C GLN A 93 24.94 23.44 -8.06
N TYR A 94 24.51 22.40 -8.77
CA TYR A 94 23.12 22.23 -9.16
C TYR A 94 22.71 20.76 -9.14
N LEU A 95 21.41 20.56 -9.02
CA LEU A 95 20.73 19.30 -9.28
C LEU A 95 19.53 19.58 -10.16
N ARG A 96 19.50 18.96 -11.34
CA ARG A 96 18.48 19.15 -12.36
C ARG A 96 17.84 17.85 -12.73
N VAL A 97 16.54 17.86 -12.95
CA VAL A 97 15.75 16.70 -13.35
C VAL A 97 15.13 16.98 -14.71
N GLU A 98 15.11 15.96 -15.57
CA GLU A 98 14.44 16.04 -16.85
C GLU A 98 12.92 16.17 -16.69
N ASP A 99 12.31 17.05 -17.49
CA ASP A 99 10.88 17.25 -17.50
C ASP A 99 10.18 15.97 -17.96
N PRO A 100 9.23 15.41 -17.17
CA PRO A 100 8.56 14.17 -17.51
C PRO A 100 7.69 14.26 -18.77
N ASN A 101 7.26 15.48 -19.15
CA ASN A 101 6.43 15.78 -20.30
C ASN A 101 7.24 16.28 -21.50
N LYS A 102 8.52 16.64 -21.31
CA LYS A 102 9.38 17.19 -22.36
C LYS A 102 10.81 16.65 -22.28
N LEU A 103 11.03 15.53 -22.96
CA LEU A 103 12.33 14.88 -23.08
C LEU A 103 13.43 15.86 -23.52
N GLY A 104 14.61 15.76 -22.89
CA GLY A 104 15.77 16.61 -23.12
C GLY A 104 15.70 18.00 -22.48
N THR A 105 14.58 18.39 -21.87
CA THR A 105 14.47 19.65 -21.12
C THR A 105 14.73 19.39 -19.64
N PHE A 106 15.63 20.16 -19.02
CA PHE A 106 16.01 19.99 -17.63
C PHE A 106 15.60 21.20 -16.80
N HIS A 107 15.11 20.94 -15.57
CA HIS A 107 14.74 21.96 -14.61
C HIS A 107 15.48 21.77 -13.29
N ASP A 108 15.89 22.88 -12.67
CA ASP A 108 16.46 22.86 -11.33
C ASP A 108 15.41 22.37 -10.32
N VAL A 109 15.84 21.49 -9.42
CA VAL A 109 14.96 20.99 -8.36
C VAL A 109 14.61 22.11 -7.39
N LYS A 110 13.38 22.10 -6.87
CA LYS A 110 12.95 23.08 -5.88
C LYS A 110 13.52 22.71 -4.50
N VAL A 111 14.27 23.60 -3.87
CA VAL A 111 14.74 23.41 -2.49
C VAL A 111 13.59 23.77 -1.52
N ILE A 112 13.26 22.85 -0.61
CA ILE A 112 12.19 23.04 0.38
C ILE A 112 12.71 23.26 1.80
N SER A 113 13.90 22.78 2.11
CA SER A 113 14.59 23.02 3.37
C SER A 113 16.09 22.85 3.19
N GLU A 114 16.87 23.56 4.00
CA GLU A 114 18.33 23.50 3.98
C GLU A 114 18.87 23.57 5.41
N ASP A 115 19.81 22.69 5.72
CA ASP A 115 20.70 22.76 6.88
C ASP A 115 22.13 22.88 6.35
N LYS A 116 22.95 23.76 6.92
CA LYS A 116 24.33 24.01 6.47
C LYS A 116 25.39 23.32 7.35
N ALA A 117 24.98 22.64 8.42
CA ALA A 117 25.89 21.86 9.24
C ALA A 117 26.48 20.67 8.46
N ASN A 118 27.73 20.28 8.75
CA ASN A 118 28.39 19.08 8.23
C ASN A 118 28.26 18.90 6.70
N ASN A 119 28.87 19.79 5.91
CA ASN A 119 28.78 19.88 4.44
C ASN A 119 27.35 20.09 3.88
N GLY A 120 26.39 20.36 4.76
CA GLY A 120 25.03 20.74 4.46
C GLY A 120 24.14 19.58 4.02
N THR A 121 22.86 19.69 4.34
CA THR A 121 21.80 18.84 3.81
C THR A 121 20.70 19.69 3.20
N LYS A 122 20.20 19.30 2.03
CA LYS A 122 19.05 19.96 1.39
C LYS A 122 17.95 18.96 1.18
N VAL A 123 16.73 19.34 1.52
CA VAL A 123 15.55 18.59 1.07
C VAL A 123 15.05 19.27 -0.20
N VAL A 124 14.93 18.49 -1.27
CA VAL A 124 14.56 18.97 -2.60
C VAL A 124 13.29 18.30 -3.10
N GLN A 125 12.62 18.96 -4.04
CA GLN A 125 11.32 18.58 -4.57
C GLN A 125 11.30 18.70 -6.11
N PHE A 126 10.71 17.72 -6.77
CA PHE A 126 10.46 17.71 -8.22
C PHE A 126 9.28 16.80 -8.56
N GLU A 127 8.75 16.90 -9.78
CA GLU A 127 7.62 16.10 -10.26
C GLU A 127 8.09 14.96 -11.17
N ILE A 128 7.40 13.81 -11.10
CA ILE A 128 7.59 12.68 -12.02
C ILE A 128 6.27 12.35 -12.71
N GLY A 129 6.34 11.69 -13.88
CA GLY A 129 5.15 11.22 -14.58
C GLY A 129 4.62 9.88 -14.05
N GLU A 130 5.46 8.85 -14.08
CA GLU A 130 5.12 7.45 -13.83
C GLU A 130 6.15 6.82 -12.87
N PHE A 131 5.68 5.93 -11.99
CA PHE A 131 6.58 5.07 -11.21
C PHE A 131 7.27 4.06 -12.10
N SER A 132 8.41 3.57 -11.66
CA SER A 132 9.22 2.58 -12.39
C SER A 132 9.72 2.98 -13.79
N LYS A 133 9.44 4.20 -14.22
CA LYS A 133 10.04 4.81 -15.42
C LYS A 133 11.38 5.43 -15.04
N LYS A 134 12.37 5.26 -15.93
CA LYS A 134 13.67 5.93 -15.81
C LYS A 134 13.59 7.37 -16.33
N TYR A 135 14.12 8.28 -15.53
CA TYR A 135 14.26 9.71 -15.86
C TYR A 135 15.72 10.12 -15.80
N ASN A 136 16.11 11.11 -16.59
CA ASN A 136 17.47 11.66 -16.51
C ASN A 136 17.56 12.72 -15.41
N MET A 137 18.73 12.77 -14.77
CA MET A 137 19.10 13.77 -13.78
C MET A 137 20.52 14.24 -14.07
N GLN A 138 20.74 15.54 -13.97
CA GLN A 138 22.05 16.18 -14.15
C GLN A 138 22.49 16.83 -12.84
N MET A 139 23.79 16.74 -12.56
CA MET A 139 24.39 17.37 -11.39
C MET A 139 25.78 17.88 -11.73
N HIS A 140 26.15 19.00 -11.11
CA HIS A 140 27.50 19.52 -11.14
C HIS A 140 28.07 19.45 -9.72
N ILE A 141 29.09 18.62 -9.56
CA ILE A 141 29.74 18.35 -8.30
C ILE A 141 31.03 19.16 -8.24
N LEU A 142 31.15 20.02 -7.24
CA LEU A 142 32.31 20.86 -7.01
C LEU A 142 32.79 20.69 -5.57
N ILE A 143 34.01 20.17 -5.40
CA ILE A 143 34.68 20.04 -4.11
C ILE A 143 36.05 20.74 -4.20
N PRO A 144 36.13 22.03 -3.83
CA PRO A 144 37.34 22.84 -4.02
C PRO A 144 38.56 22.28 -3.30
N ALA A 145 38.36 21.70 -2.11
CA ALA A 145 39.43 21.15 -1.27
C ALA A 145 40.27 20.07 -1.97
N ILE A 146 39.68 19.34 -2.92
CA ILE A 146 40.34 18.27 -3.68
C ILE A 146 40.40 18.57 -5.19
N LYS A 147 40.12 19.82 -5.60
CA LYS A 147 40.08 20.26 -7.01
C LYS A 147 39.18 19.37 -7.89
N TYR A 148 38.07 18.90 -7.33
CA TYR A 148 37.13 18.05 -8.04
C TYR A 148 36.00 18.91 -8.60
N ASP A 149 35.87 18.93 -9.93
CA ASP A 149 34.85 19.69 -10.66
C ASP A 149 34.38 18.85 -11.84
N HIS A 150 33.20 18.24 -11.70
CA HIS A 150 32.65 17.36 -12.72
C HIS A 150 31.13 17.52 -12.87
N THR A 151 30.69 17.46 -14.12
CA THR A 151 29.28 17.36 -14.47
C THR A 151 28.95 15.91 -14.79
N TYR A 152 27.86 15.42 -14.21
CA TYR A 152 27.35 14.07 -14.43
C TYR A 152 25.92 14.10 -14.92
N GLN A 153 25.61 13.15 -15.81
CA GLN A 153 24.25 12.74 -16.09
C GLN A 153 24.06 11.32 -15.56
N VAL A 154 22.97 11.11 -14.84
CA VAL A 154 22.57 9.81 -14.28
C VAL A 154 21.11 9.55 -14.64
N GLN A 155 20.69 8.31 -14.48
CA GLN A 155 19.28 7.94 -14.56
C GLN A 155 18.75 7.60 -13.18
N PHE A 156 17.48 7.85 -12.92
CA PHE A 156 16.84 7.42 -11.68
C PHE A 156 15.44 6.87 -11.94
N GLU A 157 14.97 6.06 -11.01
CA GLU A 157 13.66 5.44 -10.99
C GLU A 157 13.08 5.56 -9.58
N ILE A 158 11.79 5.87 -9.47
CA ILE A 158 11.04 5.78 -8.23
C ILE A 158 10.28 4.46 -8.21
N ASP A 159 10.72 3.57 -7.34
CA ASP A 159 10.12 2.28 -7.10
C ASP A 159 9.11 2.39 -5.95
N ALA A 160 7.83 2.28 -6.32
CA ALA A 160 6.68 2.35 -5.43
C ALA A 160 6.23 0.96 -4.94
N SER A 161 6.96 -0.12 -5.23
CA SER A 161 6.60 -1.48 -4.78
C SER A 161 6.56 -1.62 -3.25
N ALA A 162 7.30 -0.77 -2.54
CA ALA A 162 7.29 -0.71 -1.07
C ALA A 162 6.08 0.06 -0.50
N ILE A 163 5.33 0.77 -1.34
CA ILE A 163 4.04 1.34 -0.93
C ILE A 163 3.08 0.16 -0.83
N GLU A 164 2.87 -0.36 0.39
CA GLU A 164 1.77 -1.29 0.63
C GLU A 164 0.50 -0.63 0.10
N GLN A 165 -0.06 -1.17 -1.00
CA GLN A 165 -1.35 -0.74 -1.52
C GLN A 165 -2.42 -1.22 -0.54
N LYS A 166 -2.55 -0.49 0.57
CA LYS A 166 -3.63 -0.67 1.52
C LYS A 166 -4.90 -0.15 0.84
N PRO A 167 -5.84 -1.03 0.46
CA PRO A 167 -7.02 -0.60 -0.25
C PRO A 167 -7.80 0.38 0.63
N LYS A 168 -7.89 1.63 0.17
CA LYS A 168 -8.71 2.64 0.82
C LYS A 168 -10.10 2.60 0.21
N PHE A 169 -11.05 2.08 0.97
CA PHE A 169 -12.43 1.97 0.53
C PHE A 169 -13.15 3.33 0.64
N SER A 170 -13.82 3.73 -0.43
CA SER A 170 -14.49 5.04 -0.55
C SER A 170 -15.70 5.20 0.37
N ASP A 171 -16.31 4.09 0.76
CA ASP A 171 -17.53 3.99 1.58
C ASP A 171 -17.25 3.62 3.05
N VAL A 172 -15.96 3.58 3.45
CA VAL A 172 -15.55 3.33 4.84
C VAL A 172 -15.25 4.66 5.54
N PRO A 173 -16.00 5.01 6.59
CA PRO A 173 -15.77 6.25 7.34
C PRO A 173 -14.44 6.20 8.08
N THR A 174 -13.83 7.36 8.31
CA THR A 174 -12.46 7.48 8.88
C THR A 174 -12.26 6.68 10.17
N TRP A 175 -13.25 6.67 11.07
CA TRP A 175 -13.15 5.93 12.33
C TRP A 175 -13.06 4.40 12.15
N ALA A 176 -13.56 3.87 11.04
CA ALA A 176 -13.57 2.44 10.74
C ALA A 176 -12.36 1.98 9.90
N GLN A 177 -11.60 2.92 9.32
CA GLN A 177 -10.53 2.62 8.37
C GLN A 177 -9.46 1.68 8.94
N GLU A 178 -8.96 1.95 10.15
CA GLU A 178 -7.96 1.09 10.79
C GLU A 178 -8.48 -0.32 11.05
N SER A 179 -9.76 -0.44 11.41
CA SER A 179 -10.38 -1.74 11.73
C SER A 179 -10.62 -2.56 10.48
N VAL A 180 -11.12 -1.93 9.41
CA VAL A 180 -11.29 -2.57 8.11
C VAL A 180 -9.92 -2.98 7.54
N GLN A 181 -8.92 -2.11 7.63
CA GLN A 181 -7.57 -2.41 7.17
C GLN A 181 -6.97 -3.59 7.94
N TYR A 182 -7.16 -3.65 9.26
CA TYR A 182 -6.72 -4.79 10.06
C TYR A 182 -7.33 -6.12 9.57
N LEU A 183 -8.62 -6.13 9.20
CA LEU A 183 -9.27 -7.33 8.68
C LEU A 183 -8.76 -7.70 7.28
N VAL A 184 -8.45 -6.72 6.43
CA VAL A 184 -7.82 -6.94 5.12
C VAL A 184 -6.41 -7.50 5.29
N ASP A 185 -5.61 -6.97 6.21
CA ASP A 185 -4.25 -7.43 6.50
C ASP A 185 -4.23 -8.87 7.05
N LYS A 186 -5.34 -9.33 7.63
CA LYS A 186 -5.53 -10.74 8.05
C LYS A 186 -6.11 -11.63 6.96
N GLU A 187 -6.34 -11.10 5.76
CA GLU A 187 -7.04 -11.80 4.66
C GLU A 187 -8.44 -12.31 5.10
N ALA A 188 -9.02 -11.67 6.12
CA ALA A 188 -10.32 -12.06 6.67
C ALA A 188 -11.47 -11.48 5.82
N VAL A 189 -11.25 -10.32 5.22
CA VAL A 189 -12.19 -9.62 4.34
C VAL A 189 -11.44 -9.02 3.14
N HIS A 190 -12.17 -8.83 2.05
CA HIS A 190 -11.69 -8.11 0.87
C HIS A 190 -12.77 -7.12 0.45
N GLY A 191 -12.37 -6.00 -0.17
CA GLY A 191 -13.33 -5.12 -0.80
C GLY A 191 -13.83 -5.66 -2.13
N LYS A 192 -14.72 -4.89 -2.75
CA LYS A 192 -15.31 -5.17 -4.05
C LYS A 192 -14.41 -4.67 -5.19
N PRO A 193 -14.61 -5.21 -6.41
CA PRO A 193 -13.87 -4.78 -7.60
C PRO A 193 -14.03 -3.28 -7.92
N ASP A 194 -15.12 -2.67 -7.47
CA ASP A 194 -15.42 -1.23 -7.66
C ASP A 194 -14.70 -0.31 -6.64
N GLY A 195 -13.88 -0.88 -5.75
CA GLY A 195 -13.14 -0.13 -4.74
C GLY A 195 -13.93 0.20 -3.45
N THR A 196 -15.14 -0.35 -3.30
CA THR A 196 -15.94 -0.23 -2.06
C THR A 196 -15.68 -1.40 -1.09
N PHE A 197 -15.98 -1.21 0.19
CA PHE A 197 -16.00 -2.28 1.18
C PHE A 197 -17.41 -2.87 1.35
N ALA A 198 -18.45 -2.07 1.11
CA ALA A 198 -19.87 -2.34 1.34
C ALA A 198 -20.19 -2.71 2.80
N PRO A 199 -19.90 -1.84 3.80
CA PRO A 199 -20.11 -2.16 5.22
C PRO A 199 -21.57 -2.39 5.61
N ALA A 200 -22.52 -1.88 4.81
CA ALA A 200 -23.96 -2.06 5.04
C ALA A 200 -24.52 -3.35 4.40
N GLU A 201 -23.73 -4.09 3.63
CA GLU A 201 -24.17 -5.33 3.00
C GLU A 201 -24.29 -6.44 4.05
N SER A 202 -25.42 -7.13 4.04
CA SER A 202 -25.65 -8.26 4.94
C SER A 202 -24.76 -9.44 4.56
N ILE A 203 -23.99 -9.94 5.53
CA ILE A 203 -23.27 -11.21 5.40
C ILE A 203 -24.07 -12.36 6.03
N ASN A 204 -23.92 -13.56 5.50
CA ASN A 204 -24.50 -14.76 6.10
C ASN A 204 -23.64 -15.28 7.28
N ARG A 205 -24.21 -16.19 8.08
CA ARG A 205 -23.55 -16.76 9.27
C ARG A 205 -22.23 -17.47 8.94
N SER A 206 -22.13 -18.11 7.77
CA SER A 206 -20.90 -18.80 7.36
C SER A 206 -19.78 -17.83 7.01
N SER A 207 -20.07 -16.71 6.35
CA SER A 207 -19.10 -15.63 6.10
C SER A 207 -18.64 -14.97 7.41
N ALA A 208 -19.56 -14.69 8.34
CA ALA A 208 -19.21 -14.15 9.65
C ALA A 208 -18.29 -15.10 10.43
N ALA A 209 -18.60 -16.40 10.43
CA ALA A 209 -17.77 -17.41 11.06
C ALA A 209 -16.38 -17.51 10.39
N LYS A 210 -16.29 -17.28 9.07
CA LYS A 210 -15.01 -17.33 8.32
C LYS A 210 -14.11 -16.18 8.75
N ILE A 211 -14.66 -14.98 8.80
CA ILE A 211 -13.95 -13.79 9.26
C ILE A 211 -13.38 -14.05 10.66
N LEU A 212 -14.21 -14.54 11.58
CA LEU A 212 -13.78 -14.83 12.95
C LEU A 212 -12.69 -15.92 13.00
N ALA A 213 -12.86 -17.03 12.28
CA ALA A 213 -11.87 -18.10 12.23
C ALA A 213 -10.51 -17.62 11.68
N THR A 214 -10.53 -16.81 10.62
CA THR A 214 -9.31 -16.23 10.02
C THR A 214 -8.63 -15.25 10.97
N VAL A 215 -9.39 -14.32 11.58
CA VAL A 215 -8.85 -13.33 12.53
C VAL A 215 -8.25 -14.01 13.77
N LEU A 216 -8.90 -15.06 14.26
CA LEU A 216 -8.45 -15.84 15.40
C LEU A 216 -7.38 -16.89 15.05
N ARG A 217 -7.01 -17.02 13.76
CA ARG A 217 -6.06 -18.02 13.24
C ARG A 217 -6.40 -19.45 13.67
N LEU A 218 -7.68 -19.80 13.63
CA LEU A 218 -8.14 -21.13 14.00
C LEU A 218 -7.80 -22.11 12.88
N GLU A 219 -7.24 -23.26 13.26
CA GLU A 219 -6.97 -24.35 12.31
C GLU A 219 -8.29 -24.98 11.83
N ILE A 220 -8.60 -24.79 10.56
CA ILE A 220 -9.78 -25.40 9.93
C ILE A 220 -9.41 -26.81 9.49
N LYS A 221 -9.79 -27.81 10.29
CA LYS A 221 -9.69 -29.22 9.90
C LYS A 221 -10.79 -29.53 8.88
N LYS A 222 -10.40 -29.82 7.65
CA LYS A 222 -11.31 -30.09 6.53
C LYS A 222 -12.27 -31.26 6.79
N ASP A 223 -11.90 -32.17 7.69
CA ASP A 223 -12.67 -33.38 8.02
C ASP A 223 -13.42 -33.27 9.37
N ALA A 224 -13.52 -32.06 9.94
CA ALA A 224 -14.22 -31.85 11.21
C ALA A 224 -15.72 -32.07 11.05
N LYS A 225 -16.26 -33.09 11.73
CA LYS A 225 -17.70 -33.37 11.76
C LYS A 225 -18.44 -32.43 12.72
N PRO A 226 -19.66 -31.98 12.37
CA PRO A 226 -20.48 -31.19 13.26
C PRO A 226 -20.77 -31.88 14.60
N SER A 227 -20.52 -31.20 15.72
CA SER A 227 -20.82 -31.75 17.06
C SER A 227 -22.30 -31.60 17.46
N PHE A 228 -23.04 -30.74 16.76
CA PHE A 228 -24.48 -30.55 16.97
C PHE A 228 -25.28 -31.34 15.93
N SER A 229 -26.35 -31.99 16.36
CA SER A 229 -27.17 -32.89 15.53
C SER A 229 -27.91 -32.17 14.40
N ASP A 230 -28.32 -30.93 14.61
CA ASP A 230 -28.97 -30.07 13.63
C ASP A 230 -28.03 -29.54 12.54
N ALA A 231 -26.71 -29.56 12.79
CA ALA A 231 -25.70 -29.13 11.84
C ALA A 231 -25.17 -30.25 10.93
N GLN A 232 -25.53 -31.52 11.18
CA GLN A 232 -25.01 -32.67 10.43
C GLN A 232 -25.53 -32.75 8.98
N ASN A 233 -26.69 -32.16 8.68
CA ASN A 233 -27.33 -32.21 7.35
C ASN A 233 -27.05 -31.00 6.45
N HIS A 234 -26.24 -30.04 6.90
CA HIS A 234 -25.98 -28.79 6.16
C HIS A 234 -24.47 -28.59 5.96
N TRP A 235 -23.97 -28.98 4.79
CA TRP A 235 -22.55 -28.93 4.40
C TRP A 235 -21.92 -27.52 4.42
N GLN A 236 -22.72 -26.46 4.51
CA GLN A 236 -22.25 -25.07 4.63
C GLN A 236 -21.79 -24.69 6.05
N LEU A 237 -21.83 -25.62 7.02
CA LEU A 237 -21.46 -25.41 8.43
C LEU A 237 -20.00 -25.72 8.79
N HIS A 238 -19.11 -26.04 7.84
CA HIS A 238 -17.70 -26.37 8.16
C HIS A 238 -16.96 -25.23 8.90
N ILE A 239 -17.42 -23.99 8.76
CA ILE A 239 -16.77 -22.81 9.38
C ILE A 239 -17.40 -22.44 10.74
N LEU A 240 -18.70 -22.73 10.93
CA LEU A 240 -19.42 -22.47 12.19
C LEU A 240 -18.98 -23.41 13.33
N LEU A 241 -18.19 -24.44 13.02
CA LEU A 241 -17.75 -25.46 13.96
C LEU A 241 -16.69 -25.03 14.97
N LEU A 242 -15.99 -23.92 14.74
CA LEU A 242 -14.85 -23.53 15.56
C LEU A 242 -15.16 -22.50 16.66
N LEU A 243 -16.26 -21.74 16.55
CA LEU A 243 -16.62 -20.75 17.57
C LEU A 243 -17.12 -21.38 18.87
N ASN A 244 -17.63 -22.61 18.83
CA ASN A 244 -18.29 -23.22 19.98
C ASN A 244 -17.37 -24.08 20.88
N LYS A 245 -16.06 -24.18 20.57
CA LYS A 245 -15.11 -24.96 21.38
C LYS A 245 -14.11 -24.14 22.19
N GLN A 246 -14.12 -22.81 22.08
CA GLN A 246 -13.18 -21.94 22.81
C GLN A 246 -13.85 -20.85 23.68
N VAL A 247 -15.18 -20.81 23.77
CA VAL A 247 -15.91 -19.78 24.57
C VAL A 247 -16.91 -20.42 25.56
N LEU A 248 -16.59 -21.59 26.10
CA LEU A 248 -17.17 -22.09 27.34
C LEU A 248 -16.06 -22.46 28.31
#